data_AF-A0A9D7KRS4-F1
#
_entry.id   AF-A0A9D7KRS4-F1
#
_cell.length_a   1.000
_cell.length_b   1.000
_cell.length_c   1.000
_cell.angle_alpha   90.00
_cell.angle_beta   90.00
_cell.angle_gamma   90.00
#
_symmetry.space_group_name_H-M   'P 1'
#
loop_
_entity.id
_entity.type
_entity.pdbx_description
1 polymer ?
#
loop_
_entity_poly.entity_id
_entity_poly.type
_entity_poly.pdbx_seq_one_letter_code
_entity_poly.pdbx_strand_id
1 'polypeptide(L)'
;MAIKDIKMFNPGFLFVAETYWNLEKTMQGLGFDYTSDKVLYDKLKNNSASEIKGHLTADLTMQQKSVRFIEKSEEEGQSRHLVTINRWLPQ
;
A
#
# COMPACT_ATOMS: atom_id res chain seq x y z
N MET A 1 -17.07 -2.34 14.79
CA MET A 1 -16.76 -2.52 13.33
C MET A 1 -15.41 -3.20 13.32
N ALA A 2 -15.28 -4.36 12.66
CA ALA A 2 -14.22 -5.34 12.95
C ALA A 2 -12.80 -4.77 13.10
N ILE A 3 -12.38 -3.85 12.23
CA ILE A 3 -11.06 -3.21 12.30
C ILE A 3 -10.87 -2.41 13.60
N LYS A 4 -11.86 -1.59 13.97
CA LYS A 4 -11.83 -0.78 15.20
C LYS A 4 -11.76 -1.69 16.43
N ASP A 5 -12.51 -2.79 16.41
CA ASP A 5 -12.60 -3.71 17.53
C ASP A 5 -11.25 -4.42 17.74
N ILE A 6 -10.61 -4.89 16.66
CA ILE A 6 -9.27 -5.50 16.73
C ILE A 6 -8.22 -4.48 17.18
N LYS A 7 -8.25 -3.23 16.67
CA LYS A 7 -7.32 -2.17 17.09
C LYS A 7 -7.48 -1.80 18.56
N MET A 8 -8.67 -1.94 19.14
CA MET A 8 -8.89 -1.69 20.56
C MET A 8 -8.12 -2.70 21.43
N PHE A 9 -8.10 -3.98 21.02
CA PHE A 9 -7.39 -5.03 21.75
C PHE A 9 -5.91 -5.14 21.37
N ASN A 10 -5.53 -4.69 20.17
CA ASN A 10 -4.16 -4.68 19.70
C ASN A 10 -3.85 -3.38 18.92
N PRO A 11 -3.51 -2.28 19.62
CA PRO A 11 -3.25 -0.99 18.99
C PRO A 11 -2.07 -1.00 18.00
N GLY A 12 -1.17 -1.98 18.10
CA GLY A 12 -0.05 -2.16 17.18
C GLY A 12 -0.39 -2.95 15.91
N PHE A 13 -1.59 -3.52 15.79
CA PHE A 13 -1.97 -4.30 14.62
C PHE A 13 -2.18 -3.39 13.41
N LEU A 14 -1.42 -3.64 12.34
CA LEU A 14 -1.52 -2.89 11.09
C LEU A 14 -2.44 -3.61 10.11
N PHE A 15 -3.46 -2.90 9.64
CA PHE A 15 -4.31 -3.35 8.55
C PHE A 15 -3.81 -2.76 7.23
N VAL A 16 -3.44 -3.63 6.30
CA VAL A 16 -3.07 -3.26 4.94
C VAL A 16 -4.10 -3.82 3.98
N ALA A 17 -4.72 -2.95 3.17
CA ALA A 17 -5.63 -3.38 2.11
C ALA A 17 -4.89 -3.56 0.79
N GLU A 18 -5.11 -4.69 0.12
CA GLU A 18 -4.83 -4.78 -1.31
C GLU A 18 -5.98 -4.10 -2.06
N THR A 19 -5.67 -3.01 -2.76
CA THR A 19 -6.66 -2.14 -3.40
C THR A 19 -6.53 -2.18 -4.91
N TYR A 20 -7.69 -2.16 -5.55
CA TYR A 20 -7.87 -2.12 -6.99
C TYR A 20 -8.80 -0.95 -7.34
N TRP A 21 -8.80 -0.51 -8.59
CA TRP A 21 -9.76 0.47 -9.12
C TRP A 21 -9.88 1.79 -8.33
N ASN A 22 -8.75 2.33 -7.86
CA ASN A 22 -8.69 3.60 -7.13
C ASN A 22 -9.45 3.63 -5.79
N LEU A 23 -9.60 2.47 -5.13
CA LEU A 23 -10.30 2.34 -3.86
C LEU A 23 -9.45 2.66 -2.61
N GLU A 24 -8.22 3.16 -2.78
CA GLU A 24 -7.28 3.42 -1.68
C GLU A 24 -7.92 4.34 -0.62
N LYS A 25 -8.48 5.48 -1.06
CA LYS A 25 -9.10 6.46 -0.16
C LYS A 25 -10.29 5.86 0.58
N THR A 26 -11.09 5.04 -0.10
CA THR A 26 -12.24 4.36 0.49
C THR A 26 -11.79 3.37 1.56
N MET A 27 -10.79 2.54 1.28
CA MET A 27 -10.29 1.56 2.25
C MET A 27 -9.63 2.24 3.45
N GLN A 28 -8.85 3.30 3.25
CA GLN A 28 -8.31 4.09 4.35
C GLN A 28 -9.42 4.72 5.20
N GLY A 29 -10.51 5.19 4.57
CA GLY A 29 -11.70 5.69 5.28
C GLY A 29 -12.42 4.63 6.12
N LEU A 30 -12.33 3.34 5.75
CA LEU A 30 -12.86 2.21 6.52
C LEU A 30 -11.97 1.81 7.71
N GLY A 31 -10.79 2.42 7.86
CA GLY A 31 -9.91 2.22 9.02
C GLY A 31 -8.64 1.40 8.75
N PHE A 32 -8.37 1.03 7.48
CA PHE A 32 -7.09 0.46 7.09
C PHE A 32 -5.96 1.49 7.28
N ASP A 33 -4.82 1.03 7.78
CA ASP A 33 -3.64 1.88 8.03
C ASP A 33 -2.92 2.22 6.74
N TYR A 34 -2.84 1.24 5.83
CA TYR A 34 -2.18 1.38 4.55
C TYR A 34 -2.95 0.70 3.42
N THR A 35 -2.62 1.11 2.19
CA THR A 35 -3.13 0.52 0.95
C THR A 35 -1.98 0.17 0.02
N SER A 36 -2.12 -0.89 -0.77
CA SER A 36 -1.12 -1.27 -1.77
C SER A 36 -0.97 -0.21 -2.88
N ASP A 37 0.26 0.16 -3.24
CA ASP A 37 0.56 1.01 -4.41
C ASP A 37 0.67 0.16 -5.68
N LYS A 38 -0.47 -0.40 -6.12
CA LYS A 38 -0.51 -1.25 -7.32
C LYS A 38 -0.13 -0.46 -8.58
N VAL A 39 -0.45 0.83 -8.62
CA VAL A 39 -0.09 1.71 -9.75
C VAL A 39 1.42 1.79 -9.92
N LEU A 40 2.18 1.93 -8.83
CA LEU A 40 3.64 1.88 -8.92
C LEU A 40 4.13 0.51 -9.39
N TYR A 41 3.56 -0.58 -8.90
CA TYR A 41 3.93 -1.93 -9.32
C TYR A 41 3.71 -2.14 -10.82
N ASP A 42 2.55 -1.76 -11.35
CA ASP A 42 2.24 -1.91 -12.78
C ASP A 42 3.17 -1.05 -13.65
N LYS A 43 3.53 0.15 -13.17
CA LYS A 43 4.52 1.02 -13.84
C LYS A 43 5.93 0.44 -13.81
N LEU A 44 6.36 -0.17 -12.70
CA LEU A 44 7.66 -0.85 -12.63
C LEU A 44 7.75 -2.02 -13.62
N LYS A 45 6.62 -2.70 -13.87
CA LYS A 45 6.57 -3.82 -14.81
C LYS A 45 6.57 -3.39 -16.28
N ASN A 46 5.93 -2.27 -16.62
CA ASN A 46 5.59 -1.98 -18.02
C ASN A 46 6.00 -0.59 -18.54
N ASN A 47 6.50 0.32 -17.70
CA ASN A 47 6.67 1.74 -18.06
C ASN A 47 8.12 2.23 -17.98
N SER A 48 8.35 3.42 -18.53
CA SER A 48 9.66 4.08 -18.54
C SER A 48 10.03 4.67 -17.18
N ALA A 49 11.33 4.86 -16.94
CA ALA A 49 11.85 5.49 -15.72
C ALA A 49 11.25 6.90 -15.47
N SER A 50 10.91 7.64 -16.52
CA SER A 50 10.29 8.97 -16.42
C SER A 50 8.89 8.90 -15.79
N GLU A 51 8.08 7.92 -16.21
CA GLU A 51 6.71 7.74 -15.71
C GLU A 51 6.69 7.23 -14.26
N ILE A 52 7.65 6.39 -13.90
CA ILE A 52 7.86 5.94 -12.52
C ILE A 52 8.22 7.13 -11.64
N LYS A 53 9.17 7.97 -12.09
CA LYS A 53 9.56 9.18 -11.37
C LYS A 53 8.37 10.12 -11.17
N GLY A 54 7.57 10.34 -12.21
CA GLY A 54 6.35 11.15 -12.12
C GLY A 54 5.39 10.68 -11.03
N HIS A 55 5.15 9.36 -10.92
CA HIS A 55 4.32 8.77 -9.87
C HIS A 55 4.92 8.95 -8.47
N LEU A 56 6.22 8.73 -8.33
CA LEU A 56 6.95 8.92 -7.06
C LEU A 56 7.01 10.38 -6.61
N THR A 57 6.82 11.34 -7.52
CA THR A 57 6.77 12.78 -7.21
C THR A 57 5.34 13.32 -7.09
N ALA A 58 4.32 12.51 -7.32
CA ALA A 58 2.92 12.89 -7.19
C ALA A 58 2.50 13.04 -5.71
N ASP A 59 1.25 13.43 -5.45
CA ASP A 59 0.71 13.77 -4.12
C ASP A 59 1.23 12.88 -2.96
N LEU A 60 1.99 13.50 -2.06
CA LEU A 60 2.64 12.88 -0.90
C LEU A 60 1.63 12.26 0.08
N THR A 61 0.40 12.78 0.12
CA THR A 61 -0.64 12.31 1.06
C THR A 61 -1.03 10.87 0.77
N MET A 62 -1.09 10.50 -0.51
CA MET A 62 -1.34 9.12 -0.92
C MET A 62 -0.10 8.25 -0.71
N GLN A 63 1.10 8.79 -0.94
CA GLN A 63 2.35 8.03 -0.79
C GLN A 63 2.67 7.63 0.66
N GLN A 64 2.33 8.46 1.65
CA GLN A 64 2.65 8.21 3.07
C GLN A 64 1.92 7.00 3.66
N LYS A 65 0.75 6.65 3.11
CA LYS A 65 -0.04 5.49 3.54
C LYS A 65 -0.06 4.38 2.49
N SER A 66 0.96 4.35 1.62
CA SER A 66 1.11 3.33 0.60
C SER A 66 2.14 2.28 0.99
N VAL A 67 1.79 1.01 0.83
CA VAL A 67 2.74 -0.11 0.87
C VAL A 67 3.23 -0.40 -0.53
N ARG A 68 4.55 -0.54 -0.69
CA ARG A 68 5.20 -0.82 -1.97
C ARG A 68 5.87 -2.18 -1.94
N PHE A 69 5.81 -2.87 -3.08
CA PHE A 69 6.37 -4.21 -3.25
C PHE A 69 7.72 -4.11 -3.97
N ILE A 70 8.74 -4.76 -3.42
CA ILE A 70 10.02 -4.99 -4.10
C ILE A 70 9.88 -6.21 -5.02
N GLU A 71 9.15 -7.22 -4.55
CA GLU A 71 8.84 -8.42 -5.29
C GLU A 71 7.40 -8.84 -5.00
N LYS A 72 6.67 -9.18 -6.06
CA LYS A 72 5.35 -9.82 -5.99
C LYS A 72 5.39 -11.04 -6.90
N SER A 73 5.28 -12.23 -6.32
CA SER A 73 5.07 -13.47 -7.05
C SER A 73 3.65 -13.97 -6.82
N GLU A 74 2.95 -14.28 -7.90
CA GLU A 74 1.67 -14.98 -7.86
C GLU A 74 1.93 -16.41 -8.31
N GLU A 75 2.25 -17.29 -7.36
CA GLU A 75 2.14 -18.73 -7.58
C GLU A 75 0.66 -19.11 -7.38
N GLU A 76 0.17 -20.16 -8.04
CA GLU A 76 -1.25 -20.55 -8.06
C GLU A 76 -1.94 -20.40 -6.68
N GLY A 77 -2.77 -19.37 -6.55
CA GLY A 77 -3.56 -19.09 -5.35
C GLY A 77 -2.82 -18.46 -4.17
N GLN A 78 -1.52 -18.17 -4.28
CA GLN A 78 -0.71 -17.55 -3.23
C GLN A 78 0.07 -16.35 -3.78
N SER A 79 -0.34 -15.16 -3.37
CA SER A 79 0.49 -13.97 -3.56
C SER A 79 1.51 -13.89 -2.43
N ARG A 80 2.80 -13.92 -2.78
CA ARG A 80 3.89 -13.59 -1.85
C ARG A 80 4.37 -12.18 -2.16
N HIS A 81 4.45 -11.37 -1.12
CA HIS A 81 4.76 -9.96 -1.23
C HIS A 81 5.92 -9.60 -0.30
N LEU A 82 7.06 -9.24 -0.88
CA LEU A 82 8.11 -8.55 -0.13
C LEU A 82 7.80 -7.06 -0.16
N VAL A 83 7.34 -6.56 0.98
CA VAL A 83 6.91 -5.18 1.15
C VAL A 83 7.94 -4.35 1.89
N THR A 84 8.11 -3.11 1.46
CA THR A 84 8.66 -2.07 2.31
C THR A 84 7.54 -1.11 2.69
N ILE A 85 7.35 -0.94 4.00
CA ILE A 85 6.56 0.16 4.54
C ILE A 85 7.56 1.25 4.90
N ASN A 86 7.55 2.35 4.15
CA ASN A 86 8.34 3.53 4.52
C ASN A 86 7.71 4.17 5.76
N ARG A 87 8.02 3.61 6.93
CA ARG A 87 7.69 4.22 8.21
C ARG A 87 8.67 5.38 8.39
N TRP A 88 8.27 6.58 7.98
CA TRP A 88 8.92 7.79 8.46
C TRP A 88 8.68 7.84 9.97
N LEU A 89 9.65 7.35 10.74
CA LEU A 89 9.72 7.60 12.17
C LEU A 89 10.16 9.06 12.30
N PRO A 90 9.32 9.98 12.81
CA PRO A 90 9.85 11.25 13.28
C PRO A 90 10.86 10.93 14.37
N GLN A 91 12.09 11.45 14.24
CA GLN A 91 13.05 11.45 15.35
C GLN A 91 12.52 12.31 16.49
#